data_AF-A0A060BN51-F1
#
_entry.id   AF-A0A060BN51-F1
#
_cell.length_a   1.000
_cell.length_b   1.000
_cell.length_c   1.000
_cell.angle_alpha   90.00
_cell.angle_beta   90.00
_cell.angle_gamma   90.00
#
_symmetry.space_group_name_H-M   'P 1'
#
loop_
_entity.id
_entity.type
_entity.pdbx_description
1 polymer ?
#
loop_
_entity_poly.entity_id
_entity_poly.type
_entity_poly.pdbx_seq_one_letter_code
_entity_poly.pdbx_strand_id
1 'polypeptide(L)'
;MVLGSNEIAPLTMAAAFATFANEGTYCTPVAIESITRRDGSEVDVPDTTCTKVLSDEVVRGVNYALQQVTSTGGTGSGAAL
;
A
#
# COMPACT_ATOMS: atom_id res chain seq x y z
N MET A 1 13.83 13.11 -3.56
CA MET A 1 14.97 12.38 -4.16
C MET A 1 14.42 11.44 -5.23
N VAL A 2 15.10 11.25 -6.36
CA VAL A 2 14.56 10.49 -7.51
C VAL A 2 14.97 9.01 -7.49
N LEU A 3 16.19 8.69 -7.06
CA LEU A 3 16.77 7.33 -7.15
C LEU A 3 16.63 6.49 -5.86
N GLY A 4 15.69 6.82 -4.97
CA GLY A 4 15.43 6.01 -3.77
C GLY A 4 16.48 6.08 -2.66
N SER A 5 17.17 7.22 -2.54
CA SER A 5 18.22 7.44 -1.53
C SER A 5 17.71 7.70 -0.11
N ASN A 6 16.40 7.64 0.12
CA ASN A 6 15.82 7.76 1.45
C ASN A 6 15.60 6.37 2.05
N GLU A 7 15.91 6.20 3.32
CA GLU A 7 15.61 5.00 4.08
C GLU A 7 14.15 5.01 4.51
N ILE A 8 13.38 4.03 4.04
CA ILE A 8 11.95 3.90 4.29
C ILE A 8 11.67 2.51 4.84
N ALA A 9 10.81 2.42 5.86
CA ALA A 9 10.40 1.15 6.43
C ALA A 9 9.62 0.31 5.40
N PRO A 10 9.78 -1.03 5.37
CA PRO A 10 9.03 -1.89 4.47
C PRO A 10 7.51 -1.71 4.56
N LEU A 11 6.98 -1.49 5.77
CA LEU A 11 5.55 -1.23 5.98
C LEU A 11 5.08 0.06 5.29
N THR A 12 5.90 1.11 5.31
CA THR A 12 5.61 2.37 4.64
C THR A 12 5.61 2.19 3.12
N MET A 13 6.54 1.39 2.58
CA MET A 13 6.55 1.05 1.15
C MET A 13 5.31 0.23 0.76
N ALA A 14 4.93 -0.76 1.56
CA ALA A 14 3.74 -1.58 1.32
C ALA A 14 2.47 -0.72 1.29
N ALA A 15 2.31 0.21 2.25
CA ALA A 15 1.17 1.14 2.28
C ALA A 15 1.14 2.08 1.05
N ALA A 16 2.32 2.51 0.57
CA ALA A 16 2.42 3.31 -0.65
C ALA A 16 1.95 2.53 -1.89
N PHE A 17 2.43 1.29 -2.09
CA PHE A 17 1.98 0.46 -3.22
C PHE A 17 0.51 0.04 -3.10
N ALA A 18 0.01 -0.20 -1.89
CA ALA A 18 -1.41 -0.46 -1.65
C ALA A 18 -2.31 0.70 -2.11
N THR A 19 -1.80 1.94 -2.11
CA THR A 19 -2.52 3.11 -2.64
C THR A 19 -2.81 2.94 -4.14
N PHE A 20 -1.87 2.42 -4.93
CA PHE A 20 -2.10 2.19 -6.36
C PHE A 20 -3.06 1.03 -6.61
N ALA A 21 -2.99 -0.01 -5.76
CA ALA A 21 -3.93 -1.12 -5.80
C ALA A 21 -5.36 -0.69 -5.42
N ASN A 22 -5.49 0.30 -4.52
CA ASN A 22 -6.76 0.86 -4.08
C ASN A 22 -7.15 2.12 -4.87
N GLU A 23 -6.89 2.11 -6.18
CA GLU A 23 -7.29 3.16 -7.13
C GLU A 23 -6.86 4.59 -6.73
N GLY A 24 -5.75 4.75 -5.99
CA GLY A 24 -5.26 6.06 -5.54
C GLY A 24 -5.74 6.52 -4.16
N THR A 25 -6.42 5.64 -3.43
CA THR A 25 -6.85 5.89 -2.05
C THR A 25 -5.82 5.34 -1.07
N TYR A 26 -5.14 6.22 -0.35
CA TYR A 26 -4.23 5.84 0.72
C TYR A 26 -5.04 5.54 1.98
N CYS A 27 -4.79 4.40 2.60
CA CYS A 27 -5.36 4.04 3.90
C CYS A 27 -4.22 3.86 4.90
N THR A 28 -4.38 4.39 6.11
CA THR A 28 -3.40 4.22 7.19
C THR A 28 -3.25 2.74 7.54
N PRO A 29 -2.02 2.18 7.56
CA PRO A 29 -1.84 0.76 7.89
C PRO A 29 -2.17 0.51 9.37
N VAL A 30 -3.18 -0.32 9.63
CA VAL A 30 -3.56 -0.81 10.96
C VAL A 30 -3.40 -2.32 11.00
N ALA A 31 -2.77 -2.83 12.05
CA ALA A 31 -2.49 -4.27 12.21
C ALA A 31 -3.40 -4.97 13.24
N ILE A 32 -4.14 -4.21 14.04
CA ILE A 32 -4.94 -4.73 15.16
C ILE A 32 -6.41 -4.47 14.85
N GLU A 33 -7.19 -5.55 14.75
CA GLU A 33 -8.63 -5.49 14.47
C GLU A 33 -9.46 -5.38 15.76
N SER A 34 -9.05 -6.05 16.83
CA SER A 34 -9.73 -5.98 18.13
C SER A 34 -8.79 -6.40 19.26
N ILE A 35 -9.11 -5.95 20.48
CA ILE A 35 -8.47 -6.38 21.71
C ILE A 35 -9.56 -6.66 22.75
N THR A 36 -9.52 -7.84 23.35
CA THR A 36 -10.41 -8.23 24.45
C THR A 36 -9.60 -8.51 25.71
N ARG A 37 -9.98 -7.91 26.84
CA ARG A 37 -9.36 -8.14 28.15
C ARG A 37 -9.82 -9.47 28.76
N ARG A 38 -9.11 -9.90 29.81
CA ARG A 38 -9.45 -11.13 30.55
C ARG A 38 -10.84 -11.10 31.20
N ASP A 39 -11.36 -9.92 31.51
CA ASP A 39 -12.70 -9.72 32.08
C ASP A 39 -13.80 -9.66 31.00
N GLY A 40 -13.44 -9.82 29.72
CA GLY A 40 -14.36 -9.78 28.59
C GLY A 40 -14.61 -8.37 28.03
N SER A 41 -14.04 -7.31 28.61
CA SER A 41 -14.19 -5.96 28.08
C SER A 41 -13.37 -5.72 26.81
N GLU A 42 -13.92 -4.93 25.88
CA GLU A 42 -13.22 -4.51 24.66
C GLU A 42 -12.31 -3.30 24.94
N VAL A 43 -11.30 -3.13 24.08
CA VAL A 43 -10.41 -1.97 24.06
C VAL A 43 -10.51 -1.33 22.69
N ASP A 44 -10.66 -0.01 22.67
CA ASP A 44 -10.60 0.76 21.43
C ASP A 44 -9.25 0.54 20.75
N VAL A 45 -9.31 0.16 19.48
CA VAL A 45 -8.15 0.02 18.60
C VAL A 45 -8.15 1.14 17.57
N PRO A 46 -7.00 1.48 16.97
CA PRO A 46 -6.95 2.51 15.94
C PRO A 46 -7.80 2.14 14.73
N ASP A 47 -8.72 3.01 14.33
CA ASP A 47 -9.42 2.87 13.06
C ASP A 47 -8.54 3.26 11.87
N THR A 48 -8.81 2.64 10.72
CA THR A 48 -8.15 3.01 9.47
C THR A 48 -8.77 4.29 8.91
N THR A 49 -7.93 5.27 8.59
CA THR A 49 -8.35 6.46 7.84
C THR A 49 -7.95 6.31 6.38
N CYS A 50 -8.92 6.44 5.47
CA CYS A 50 -8.70 6.38 4.03
C CYS A 50 -8.89 7.76 3.38
N THR A 51 -8.02 8.14 2.46
CA THR A 51 -8.07 9.43 1.75
C THR A 51 -7.69 9.24 0.28
N LYS A 52 -8.49 9.80 -0.63
CA LYS A 52 -8.17 9.85 -2.06
C LYS A 52 -7.02 10.85 -2.25
N VAL A 53 -5.84 10.34 -2.59
CA VAL A 53 -4.61 11.16 -2.71
C VAL A 53 -4.11 11.27 -4.15
N LEU A 54 -4.60 10.41 -5.05
CA LEU A 54 -4.28 10.45 -6.48
C LEU A 54 -5.56 10.38 -7.32
N SER A 55 -5.54 10.97 -8.51
CA SER A 55 -6.61 10.80 -9.49
C SER A 55 -6.52 9.44 -10.17
N ASP A 56 -7.65 8.94 -10.66
CA ASP A 56 -7.70 7.64 -11.33
C ASP A 56 -6.81 7.60 -12.59
N GLU A 57 -6.68 8.74 -13.28
CA GLU A 57 -5.81 8.85 -14.45
C GLU A 57 -4.34 8.59 -14.10
N VAL A 58 -3.84 9.22 -13.03
CA VAL A 58 -2.46 9.02 -12.56
C VAL A 58 -2.24 7.57 -12.15
N VAL A 59 -3.18 6.99 -11.40
CA VAL A 59 -3.08 5.61 -10.92
C VAL A 59 -3.08 4.62 -12.07
N ARG A 60 -3.94 4.81 -13.08
CA ARG A 60 -3.95 3.96 -14.27
C ARG A 60 -2.62 4.04 -15.03
N GLY A 61 -2.05 5.24 -15.17
CA GLY A 61 -0.74 5.42 -15.80
C GLY A 61 0.38 4.69 -15.05
N VAL A 62 0.42 4.84 -13.71
CA VAL A 62 1.40 4.16 -12.85
C VAL A 62 1.23 2.64 -12.93
N ASN A 63 0.00 2.14 -12.78
CA ASN A 63 -0.28 0.70 -12.83
C ASN A 63 0.09 0.09 -14.18
N TYR A 64 -0.20 0.77 -15.29
CA TYR A 64 0.24 0.33 -16.61
C TYR A 64 1.76 0.19 -16.70
N ALA A 65 2.51 1.19 -16.22
CA ALA A 65 3.96 1.14 -16.21
C ALA A 65 4.50 0.00 -15.32
N LEU A 66 3.92 -0.20 -14.13
CA LEU A 66 4.33 -1.27 -13.21
C LEU A 66 4.03 -2.67 -13.76
N GLN A 67 2.97 -2.86 -14.54
CA GLN A 67 2.70 -4.13 -15.24
C GLN A 67 3.80 -4.49 -16.25
N GLN A 68 4.45 -3.49 -16.87
CA GLN A 68 5.57 -3.75 -17.78
C GLN A 68 6.82 -4.23 -17.03
N VAL A 69 7.02 -3.81 -15.78
CA VAL A 69 8.14 -4.24 -14.95
C VAL A 69 8.08 -5.75 -14.67
N THR A 70 6.89 -6.30 -14.47
CA THR A 70 6.69 -7.74 -14.23
C THR A 70 6.53 -8.55 -15.52
N SER A 71 6.41 -7.90 -16.68
CA SER A 71 6.30 -8.59 -17.96
C SER A 71 7.62 -9.25 -18.37
N THR A 72 7.56 -10.18 -19.33
CA THR A 72 8.76 -10.81 -19.91
C THR A 72 9.74 -9.75 -20.41
N GLY A 73 10.97 -9.78 -19.90
CA GLY A 73 12.01 -8.79 -20.23
C GLY A 73 12.06 -7.58 -19.29
N GLY A 74 11.13 -7.46 -18.34
CA GLY A 74 11.17 -6.46 -17.26
C GLY A 74 12.03 -6.91 -16.06
N THR A 75 12.41 -5.96 -15.20
CA THR A 75 13.29 -6.22 -14.03
C THR A 75 12.60 -6.99 -12.90
N GLY A 76 11.27 -7.11 -12.95
CA GLY A 76 10.45 -7.88 -12.01
C GLY A 76 9.88 -9.15 -12.63
N SER A 77 10.43 -9.64 -13.76
CA SER A 77 9.84 -10.77 -14.51
C SER A 77 9.72 -12.07 -13.69
N GLY A 78 10.48 -12.24 -12.60
CA GLY A 78 10.33 -13.37 -11.68
C GLY A 78 9.06 -13.32 -10.82
N ALA A 79 8.36 -12.20 -10.81
CA ALA A 79 7.06 -12.01 -10.18
C ALA A 79 5.90 -11.99 -11.19
N ALA A 80 6.17 -12.37 -12.45
CA ALA A 80 5.11 -12.60 -13.43
C ALA A 80 4.17 -13.71 -12.93
N LEU A 81 2.85 -13.45 -12.99
CA LEU A 81 1.81 -14.47 -12.78
C LEU A 81 1.66 -15.35 -14.02
#